data_AF-A0A5B7HND6-F1
#
_entry.id   AF-A0A5B7HND6-F1
#
_cell.length_a   1.000
_cell.length_b   1.000
_cell.length_c   1.000
_cell.angle_alpha   90.00
_cell.angle_beta   90.00
_cell.angle_gamma   90.00
#
_symmetry.space_group_name_H-M   'P 1'
#
loop_
_entity.id
_entity.type
_entity.pdbx_description
1 polymer ?
#
loop_
_entity_poly.entity_id
_entity_poly.type
_entity_poly.pdbx_seq_one_letter_code
_entity_poly.pdbx_strand_id
1 'polypeptide(L)'
;MWFQAQLGNDIRRIPIHNEDMTYDELILMMQRVFRGSLSPDDDITLKYKDEDGDLVTIFDSSDLAFAIQCSRILKLTILLNGQQSNAKEPQLPVSIAT
;
A
#
# COMPACT_ATOMS: atom_id res chain seq x y z
N MET A 1 13.83 -7.26 10.89
CA MET A 1 12.43 -7.63 10.54
C MET A 1 12.30 -7.73 9.02
N TRP A 2 11.17 -8.16 8.44
CA TRP A 2 10.91 -8.00 6.99
C TRP A 2 9.48 -7.51 6.76
N PHE A 3 9.28 -6.74 5.69
CA PHE A 3 7.96 -6.30 5.23
C PHE A 3 7.52 -7.10 4.01
N GLN A 4 6.21 -7.30 3.89
CA GLN A 4 5.57 -7.72 2.66
C GLN A 4 4.92 -6.50 2.04
N ALA A 5 5.35 -6.08 0.86
CA ALA A 5 4.71 -4.98 0.13
C ALA A 5 3.96 -5.52 -1.08
N GLN A 6 2.76 -5.02 -1.30
CA GLN A 6 1.90 -5.39 -2.42
C GLN A 6 1.53 -4.16 -3.24
N LEU A 7 1.74 -4.23 -4.56
CA LEU A 7 1.27 -3.27 -5.54
C LEU A 7 0.45 -4.02 -6.60
N GLY A 8 -0.88 -3.86 -6.59
CA GLY A 8 -1.77 -4.66 -7.43
C GLY A 8 -1.63 -6.16 -7.14
N ASN A 9 -1.19 -6.94 -8.13
CA ASN A 9 -0.94 -8.38 -8.01
C ASN A 9 0.53 -8.74 -7.70
N ASP A 10 1.43 -7.75 -7.66
CA ASP A 10 2.86 -7.98 -7.40
C ASP A 10 3.14 -7.89 -5.90
N ILE A 11 3.79 -8.93 -5.35
CA ILE A 11 4.12 -9.02 -3.92
C ILE A 11 5.64 -9.17 -3.76
N ARG A 12 6.24 -8.28 -2.97
CA ARG A 12 7.68 -8.27 -2.70
C ARG A 12 7.96 -8.34 -1.21
N ARG A 13 8.99 -9.10 -0.83
CA ARG A 13 9.45 -9.24 0.55
C ARG A 13 10.77 -8.49 0.71
N ILE A 14 10.79 -7.52 1.61
CA ILE A 14 11.89 -6.57 1.77
C ILE A 14 12.46 -6.73 3.18
N PRO A 15 13.77 -7.01 3.34
CA PRO A 15 14.37 -7.08 4.65
C PRO A 15 14.56 -5.68 5.24
N ILE A 16 14.34 -5.53 6.54
CA ILE A 16 14.47 -4.27 7.26
C ILE A 16 15.58 -4.43 8.28
N HIS A 17 16.54 -3.54 8.17
CA HIS A 17 17.72 -3.51 9.03
C HIS A 17 17.67 -2.35 10.02
N ASN A 18 16.81 -1.35 9.80
CA ASN A 18 16.72 -0.14 10.61
C ASN A 18 15.31 -0.01 11.20
N GLU A 19 15.19 -0.05 12.52
CA GLU A 19 13.91 0.09 13.22
C GLU A 19 13.48 1.56 13.35
N ASP A 20 14.42 2.51 13.18
CA ASP A 20 14.19 3.97 13.19
C ASP A 20 13.87 4.56 11.80
N MET A 21 13.21 3.82 10.92
CA MET A 21 12.87 4.28 9.58
C MET A 21 11.68 5.26 9.59
N THR A 22 11.82 6.40 8.92
CA THR A 22 10.74 7.40 8.76
C THR A 22 9.75 7.03 7.65
N TYR A 23 8.59 7.69 7.63
CA TYR A 23 7.58 7.50 6.59
C TYR A 23 8.11 7.87 5.19
N ASP A 24 8.83 9.00 5.06
CA ASP A 24 9.44 9.41 3.78
C ASP A 24 10.47 8.39 3.26
N GLU A 25 11.28 7.81 4.16
CA GLU A 25 12.21 6.74 3.79
C GLU A 25 11.47 5.49 3.30
N LEU A 26 10.36 5.14 3.93
CA LEU A 26 9.52 4.02 3.52
C LEU A 26 8.91 4.26 2.12
N ILE A 27 8.39 5.45 1.85
CA ILE A 27 7.87 5.84 0.54
C ILE A 27 8.96 5.70 -0.53
N LEU A 28 10.14 6.26 -0.27
CA LEU A 28 11.29 6.15 -1.18
C LEU A 28 11.71 4.71 -1.40
N MET A 29 11.69 3.87 -0.35
CA MET A 29 11.96 2.43 -0.47
C MET A 29 10.91 1.76 -1.37
N MET A 30 9.62 2.04 -1.21
CA MET A 30 8.57 1.44 -2.05
C MET A 30 8.71 1.83 -3.52
N GLN A 31 8.94 3.11 -3.81
CA GLN A 31 9.20 3.58 -5.17
C GLN A 31 10.42 2.88 -5.80
N ARG A 32 11.48 2.61 -5.02
CA ARG A 32 12.65 1.87 -5.50
C ARG A 32 12.38 0.39 -5.70
N VAL A 33 11.70 -0.24 -4.74
CA VAL A 33 11.39 -1.67 -4.77
C VAL A 33 10.48 -1.99 -5.96
N PHE A 34 9.55 -1.11 -6.32
CA PHE A 34 8.67 -1.26 -7.47
C PHE A 34 9.06 -0.36 -8.66
N ARG A 35 10.37 -0.08 -8.82
CA ARG A 35 10.90 0.63 -10.00
C ARG A 35 10.36 0.01 -11.30
N GLY A 36 9.85 0.85 -12.19
CA GLY A 36 9.21 0.45 -13.45
C GLY A 36 7.68 0.31 -13.35
N SER A 37 7.14 0.12 -12.14
CA SER A 37 5.70 0.22 -11.84
C SER A 37 5.34 1.50 -11.10
N LEU A 38 6.29 2.08 -10.35
CA LEU A 38 6.18 3.39 -9.70
C LEU A 38 7.26 4.35 -10.23
N SER A 39 6.86 5.60 -10.44
CA SER A 39 7.72 6.77 -10.66
C SER A 39 8.11 7.41 -9.31
N PRO A 40 9.28 8.07 -9.20
CA PRO A 40 9.59 8.89 -8.02
C PRO A 40 8.61 10.06 -7.82
N ASP A 41 7.91 10.48 -8.88
CA ASP A 41 6.92 11.57 -8.86
C ASP A 41 5.49 11.09 -8.55
N ASP A 42 5.27 9.76 -8.46
CA ASP A 42 3.95 9.23 -8.12
C ASP A 42 3.61 9.54 -6.66
N ASP A 43 2.44 10.15 -6.46
CA ASP A 43 1.81 10.24 -5.15
C ASP A 43 1.25 8.86 -4.79
N ILE A 44 1.72 8.27 -3.68
CA ILE A 44 1.30 6.95 -3.22
C ILE A 44 0.78 7.00 -1.79
N THR A 45 -0.28 6.26 -1.53
CA THR A 45 -0.79 5.98 -0.19
C THR A 45 -0.36 4.59 0.25
N LEU A 46 0.16 4.49 1.47
CA LEU A 46 0.48 3.20 2.09
C LEU A 46 -0.60 2.82 3.10
N LYS A 47 -1.00 1.55 3.06
CA LYS A 47 -1.87 0.94 4.07
C LYS A 47 -1.22 -0.31 4.62
N TYR A 48 -1.39 -0.61 5.90
CA TYR A 48 -1.04 -1.92 6.46
C TYR A 48 -2.30 -2.72 6.80
N LYS A 49 -2.17 -4.05 6.77
CA LYS A 49 -3.20 -4.95 7.30
C LYS A 49 -2.94 -5.20 8.78
N ASP A 50 -3.87 -4.83 9.65
CA ASP A 50 -3.77 -5.04 11.09
C ASP A 50 -4.15 -6.48 11.51
N GLU A 51 -4.23 -6.71 12.83
CA GLU A 51 -4.56 -8.01 13.42
C GLU A 51 -6.01 -8.45 13.15
N ASP A 52 -6.93 -7.49 13.05
CA ASP A 52 -8.34 -7.71 12.73
C ASP A 52 -8.56 -7.92 11.22
N GLY A 53 -7.55 -7.57 10.42
CA GLY A 53 -7.53 -7.74 8.98
C GLY A 53 -8.03 -6.52 8.22
N ASP A 54 -8.13 -5.37 8.88
CA ASP A 54 -8.51 -4.10 8.30
C ASP A 54 -7.31 -3.42 7.63
N LEU A 55 -7.58 -2.66 6.57
CA LEU A 55 -6.57 -1.86 5.86
C LEU A 55 -6.50 -0.46 6.46
N VAL A 56 -5.52 -0.26 7.32
CA VAL A 56 -5.28 1.00 8.02
C VAL A 56 -4.25 1.83 7.26
N THR A 57 -4.56 3.11 7.00
CA THR A 57 -3.67 4.03 6.31
C THR A 57 -2.54 4.50 7.23
N ILE A 58 -1.33 4.62 6.68
CA ILE A 58 -0.19 5.24 7.34
C ILE A 58 -0.04 6.64 6.76
N PHE A 59 -0.21 7.68 7.58
CA PHE A 59 -0.10 9.08 7.13
C PHE A 59 1.25 9.70 7.51
N ASP A 60 1.81 9.31 8.65
CA ASP A 60 3.09 9.85 9.12
C ASP A 60 3.96 8.81 9.84
N SER A 61 5.11 9.26 10.33
CA SER A 61 6.10 8.40 11.01
C SER A 61 5.59 7.81 12.33
N SER A 62 4.65 8.46 13.01
CA SER A 62 4.02 7.96 14.23
C SER A 62 3.12 6.76 13.95
N ASP A 63 2.31 6.84 12.89
CA ASP A 63 1.49 5.72 12.42
C ASP A 63 2.36 4.53 12.02
N LEU A 64 3.47 4.80 11.33
CA LEU A 64 4.42 3.76 10.92
C LEU A 64 5.04 3.08 12.14
N ALA A 65 5.50 3.86 13.12
CA ALA A 65 6.08 3.32 14.35
C ALA A 65 5.06 2.46 15.12
N PHE A 66 3.80 2.90 15.19
CA PHE A 66 2.72 2.13 15.79
C PHE A 66 2.49 0.80 15.05
N ALA A 67 2.40 0.85 13.73
CA ALA A 67 2.16 -0.33 12.90
C ALA A 67 3.29 -1.38 13.01
N ILE A 68 4.55 -0.94 13.10
CA ILE A 68 5.71 -1.80 13.33
C ILE A 68 5.63 -2.47 14.72
N GLN A 69 5.19 -1.76 15.75
CA GLN A 69 5.08 -2.31 17.11
C GLN A 69 3.94 -3.33 17.23
N CYS A 70 2.83 -3.12 16.53
CA CYS A 70 1.67 -4.01 16.57
C CYS A 70 1.85 -5.29 15.73
N SER A 71 2.87 -5.37 14.86
CA SER A 71 2.99 -6.47 13.89
C SER A 71 4.38 -7.08 13.81
N ARG A 72 4.45 -8.41 13.93
CA ARG A 72 5.70 -9.16 13.67
C ARG A 72 6.14 -9.07 12.21
N ILE A 73 5.19 -8.93 11.30
CA ILE A 73 5.38 -8.79 9.85
C ILE A 73 4.43 -7.70 9.37
N LEU A 74 4.95 -6.56 8.92
CA LEU A 74 4.12 -5.52 8.33
C LEU A 74 3.73 -5.92 6.90
N LYS A 75 2.43 -6.04 6.65
CA LYS A 75 1.87 -6.31 5.32
C LYS A 75 1.35 -5.00 4.73
N LEU A 76 2.14 -4.39 3.86
CA LEU A 76 1.85 -3.13 3.20
C LEU A 76 1.11 -3.35 1.88
N THR A 77 0.11 -2.51 1.63
CA THR A 77 -0.57 -2.34 0.35
C THR A 77 -0.32 -0.92 -0.14
N ILE A 78 0.18 -0.80 -1.37
CA ILE A 78 0.51 0.47 -2.01
C ILE A 78 -0.61 0.85 -2.98
N LEU A 79 -1.10 2.08 -2.87
CA LEU A 79 -2.15 2.63 -3.72
C LEU A 79 -1.63 3.88 -4.42
N LEU A 80 -1.88 4.01 -5.73
CA LEU A 80 -1.52 5.19 -6.52
C LEU A 80 -2.61 6.26 -6.41
N ASN A 81 -2.24 7.44 -5.94
CA ASN A 81 -3.12 8.59 -5.83
C ASN A 81 -3.09 9.37 -7.15
N GLY A 82 -3.94 8.99 -8.10
CA GLY A 82 -3.98 9.67 -9.40
C GLY A 82 -4.61 8.86 -10.52
N GLN A 83 -4.66 7.53 -10.35
CA GLN A 83 -5.53 6.68 -11.16
C GLN A 83 -6.85 6.52 -10.41
N GLN A 84 -7.78 7.45 -10.61
CA GLN A 84 -9.19 7.10 -10.46
C GLN A 84 -9.40 5.89 -11.38
N SER A 85 -9.49 4.69 -10.80
CA SER A 85 -9.89 3.53 -11.56
C SER A 85 -11.27 3.88 -12.09
N ASN A 86 -11.37 4.09 -13.40
CA ASN A 86 -12.61 3.96 -14.13
C ASN A 86 -12.98 2.47 -14.09
N ALA A 87 -13.27 1.96 -12.90
CA ALA A 87 -13.94 0.69 -12.71
C ALA A 87 -15.34 0.94 -13.25
N LYS A 88 -15.52 0.71 -14.55
CA LYS A 88 -16.85 0.54 -15.12
C LYS A 88 -17.48 -0.59 -14.33
N GLU A 89 -18.35 -0.23 -13.40
CA GLU A 89 -19.31 -1.15 -12.83
C GLU A 89 -19.98 -1.89 -14.01
N PRO A 90 -20.07 -3.23 -14.00
CA PRO A 90 -20.80 -3.93 -15.05
C PRO A 90 -22.25 -3.47 -14.97
N GLN A 91 -22.64 -2.57 -15.87
CA GLN A 91 -24.04 -2.16 -16.03
C GLN A 91 -24.81 -3.41 -16.44
N LEU A 92 -25.58 -3.95 -15.49
CA LEU A 92 -26.56 -4.99 -15.78
C LEU A 92 -27.55 -4.42 -16.81
N PRO A 93 -27.89 -5.17 -17.87
CA PRO A 93 -28.84 -4.69 -18.87
C PRO A 93 -30.19 -4.47 -18.18
N VAL A 94 -30.64 -3.21 -18.16
CA VAL A 94 -31.99 -2.86 -17.71
C VAL A 94 -32.96 -3.50 -18.70
N SER A 95 -33.63 -4.58 -18.27
CA SER A 95 -34.71 -5.16 -19.05
C SER A 95 -35.86 -4.17 -19.11
N ILE A 96 -36.13 -3.67 -20.32
CA ILE A 96 -37.27 -2.83 -20.63
C ILE A 96 -38.48 -3.77 -20.66
N ALA A 97 -39.30 -3.76 -19.62
CA ALA A 97 -40.60 -4.42 -19.66
C ALA A 97 -41.56 -3.57 -20.50
N THR A 98 -42.15 -4.22 -21.51
CA THR A 98 -43.21 -3.71 -22.40
C THR A 98 -44.53 -3.52 -21.67
#